data_AF-A0A2I0MVE6-F1
#
_entry.id   AF-A0A2I0MVE6-F1
#
_cell.length_a   1.000
_cell.length_b   1.000
_cell.length_c   1.000
_cell.angle_alpha   90.00
_cell.angle_beta   90.00
_cell.angle_gamma   90.00
#
_symmetry.space_group_name_H-M   'P 1'
#
loop_
_entity.id
_entity.type
_entity.pdbx_description
1 polymer ?
#
loop_
_entity_poly.entity_id
_entity_poly.type
_entity_poly.pdbx_seq_one_letter_code
_entity_poly.pdbx_strand_id
1 'polypeptide(L)'
;MDSESKNSFIGSFLHPPDKMLPAALAYTESKKLAAVSGDRPSIPNNHAVVAALKTLQEKIHRLELEKSQAEDNLCSLSIAAAQYKKALERESNKKDIAHQELMQQRKDVSVQLNAAQSRCSLLEKQLDYMRKMASSAELEKKMVSEQQAQLQEEEDQNRLELHEKLEKLEMLEKECLKLTATQRIAEDKIKRLEEKLRTEEHQRKLMQDKTAQLQTGLEINRILMSSVTSQSEPKKENGKKKQTKKRTPTVKKMHLSQLHIKAGELPFVAGKSVSSSHSVGANVQSMLHTMKHFNPRISSRSQGGATSGISGHSALSKSVSSCSTSPTATRSLSELVLAMQDELGQMSFEHQELLKQVREAQDSRVREDLEWELDCLVKQMENKEEQISKLKEHQATVRIRCRN
;
A
#
# COMPACT_ATOMS: atom_id res chain seq x y z
N MET A 1 -2.67 -40.67 -2.11
CA MET A 1 -1.49 -41.30 -1.48
C MET A 1 -1.94 -42.63 -0.95
N ASP A 2 -1.88 -43.60 -1.86
CA ASP A 2 -2.16 -45.01 -1.63
C ASP A 2 -1.08 -45.62 -0.74
N SER A 3 -1.47 -46.51 0.17
CA SER A 3 -0.57 -47.49 0.76
C SER A 3 -1.37 -48.70 1.21
N GLU A 4 -1.53 -49.62 0.26
CA GLU A 4 -1.78 -51.04 0.53
C GLU A 4 -0.61 -51.59 1.37
N SER A 5 -0.91 -52.18 2.53
CA SER A 5 0.04 -53.03 3.22
C SER A 5 -0.57 -54.41 3.41
N LYS A 6 -0.18 -55.29 2.49
CA LYS A 6 -0.22 -56.75 2.63
C LYS A 6 0.46 -57.15 3.93
N ASN A 7 -0.14 -58.09 4.67
CA ASN A 7 0.49 -59.20 5.40
C ASN A 7 -0.38 -59.63 6.60
N SER A 8 -1.07 -60.76 6.46
CA SER A 8 -1.21 -61.75 7.54
C SER A 8 -1.87 -63.01 6.98
N PHE A 9 -1.01 -63.92 6.55
CA PHE A 9 -1.30 -65.31 6.25
C PHE A 9 -1.62 -66.03 7.56
N ILE A 10 -2.88 -66.40 7.81
CA ILE A 10 -3.20 -67.38 8.87
C ILE A 10 -4.40 -68.22 8.44
N GLY A 11 -4.20 -69.53 8.54
CA GLY A 11 -4.92 -70.56 7.83
C GLY A 11 -6.38 -70.71 8.22
N SER A 12 -7.23 -70.78 7.20
CA SER A 12 -8.53 -71.43 7.28
C SER A 12 -8.29 -72.94 7.39
N PHE A 13 -8.46 -73.49 8.59
CA PHE A 13 -8.65 -74.92 8.79
C PHE A 13 -9.78 -75.08 9.77
N LEU A 14 -10.93 -75.57 9.30
CA LEU A 14 -11.88 -76.43 10.02
C LEU A 14 -12.96 -76.86 9.02
N HIS A 15 -12.60 -77.74 8.10
CA HIS A 15 -13.55 -78.70 7.55
C HIS A 15 -13.31 -80.01 8.33
N PRO A 16 -14.27 -80.53 9.09
CA PRO A 16 -14.09 -81.81 9.76
C PRO A 16 -14.06 -82.93 8.71
N PRO A 17 -13.21 -83.97 8.86
CA PRO A 17 -13.26 -85.11 7.96
C PRO A 17 -14.61 -85.84 8.12
N ASP A 18 -15.34 -85.91 7.01
CA ASP A 18 -16.52 -86.75 6.86
C ASP A 18 -16.06 -88.22 6.76
N LYS A 19 -16.65 -89.09 7.60
CA LYS A 19 -16.63 -90.57 7.54
C LYS A 19 -15.26 -91.27 7.69
N MET A 20 -14.94 -91.67 8.92
CA MET A 20 -14.05 -92.82 9.12
C MET A 20 -14.84 -94.12 8.89
N LEU A 21 -14.48 -94.84 7.82
CA LEU A 21 -14.92 -96.21 7.57
C LEU A 21 -14.35 -97.16 8.64
N PRO A 22 -15.06 -98.23 9.03
CA PRO A 22 -14.52 -99.21 9.97
C PRO A 22 -13.34 -99.96 9.33
N ALA A 23 -12.18 -99.90 9.97
CA ALA A 23 -11.05 -100.77 9.63
C ALA A 23 -11.47 -102.23 9.84
N ALA A 24 -11.45 -103.01 8.77
CA ALA A 24 -11.70 -104.44 8.79
C ALA A 24 -10.73 -105.12 9.76
N LEU A 25 -11.28 -105.79 10.78
CA LEU A 25 -10.50 -106.71 11.61
C LEU A 25 -10.08 -107.88 10.72
N ALA A 26 -8.78 -107.95 10.43
CA ALA A 26 -8.14 -109.10 9.84
C ALA A 26 -8.39 -110.32 10.75
N TYR A 27 -9.21 -111.25 10.26
CA TYR A 27 -9.39 -112.56 10.86
C TYR A 27 -8.09 -113.33 10.68
N THR A 28 -7.27 -113.42 11.73
CA THR A 28 -6.10 -114.30 11.73
C THR A 28 -6.56 -115.75 11.81
N GLU A 29 -6.64 -116.37 10.64
CA GLU A 29 -6.72 -117.81 10.42
C GLU A 29 -5.54 -118.52 11.11
N SER A 30 -5.82 -119.45 12.02
CA SER A 30 -4.79 -120.34 12.59
C SER A 30 -5.02 -121.78 12.13
N LYS A 31 -3.99 -122.29 11.45
CA LYS A 31 -3.87 -123.61 10.81
C LYS A 31 -3.77 -124.77 11.81
N LYS A 32 -4.58 -125.81 11.55
CA LYS A 32 -4.25 -127.24 11.35
C LYS A 32 -3.17 -127.90 12.25
N LEU A 33 -3.60 -128.90 13.03
CA LEU A 33 -2.82 -130.10 13.34
C LEU A 33 -3.64 -131.36 12.97
N ALA A 34 -2.95 -132.35 12.41
CA ALA A 34 -3.49 -133.47 11.68
C ALA A 34 -3.60 -134.76 12.52
N ALA A 35 -4.62 -135.54 12.14
CA ALA A 35 -4.90 -136.97 12.29
C ALA A 35 -3.90 -137.93 12.98
N VAL A 36 -4.44 -138.76 13.87
CA VAL A 36 -4.16 -140.21 13.95
C VAL A 36 -5.50 -140.94 14.12
N SER A 37 -5.78 -141.89 13.22
CA SER A 37 -6.94 -142.80 13.23
C SER A 37 -6.69 -144.02 14.10
N GLY A 38 -7.73 -144.53 14.76
CA GLY A 38 -7.73 -145.84 15.43
C GLY A 38 -8.99 -146.08 16.29
N ASP A 39 -10.00 -146.67 15.66
CA ASP A 39 -11.17 -147.42 16.16
C ASP A 39 -11.88 -147.10 17.51
N ARG A 40 -13.20 -146.88 17.37
CA ARG A 40 -14.29 -146.82 18.38
C ARG A 40 -14.81 -148.27 18.62
N PRO A 41 -15.58 -148.67 19.68
CA PRO A 41 -16.44 -147.81 20.49
C PRO A 41 -16.73 -148.20 21.97
N SER A 42 -16.79 -147.22 22.90
CA SER A 42 -17.69 -147.24 24.07
C SER A 42 -17.68 -145.87 24.80
N ILE A 43 -18.85 -145.38 25.22
CA ILE A 43 -19.17 -144.03 25.76
C ILE A 43 -19.18 -144.10 27.31
N PRO A 44 -19.00 -143.00 28.12
CA PRO A 44 -19.00 -141.55 27.78
C PRO A 44 -17.78 -140.77 28.36
N ASN A 45 -16.98 -140.02 27.61
CA ASN A 45 -17.23 -138.68 27.01
C ASN A 45 -18.04 -137.64 27.82
N ASN A 46 -18.47 -137.91 29.05
CA ASN A 46 -19.17 -136.90 29.87
C ASN A 46 -18.18 -135.92 30.50
N HIS A 47 -16.99 -136.38 30.88
CA HIS A 47 -16.00 -135.53 31.55
C HIS A 47 -15.44 -134.42 30.65
N ALA A 48 -15.14 -134.72 29.38
CA ALA A 48 -14.62 -133.74 28.42
C ALA A 48 -15.69 -132.70 28.01
N VAL A 49 -16.94 -133.13 27.83
CA VAL A 49 -18.07 -132.23 27.52
C VAL A 49 -18.39 -131.33 28.72
N VAL A 50 -18.40 -131.87 29.94
CA VAL A 50 -18.58 -131.09 31.17
C VAL A 50 -17.41 -130.11 31.38
N ALA A 51 -16.18 -130.51 31.09
CA ALA A 51 -15.02 -129.61 31.14
C ALA A 51 -15.14 -128.46 30.12
N ALA A 52 -15.53 -128.76 28.87
CA ALA A 52 -15.73 -127.75 27.83
C ALA A 52 -16.87 -126.77 28.17
N LEU A 53 -17.97 -127.26 28.76
CA LEU A 53 -19.08 -126.42 29.24
C LEU A 53 -18.65 -125.53 30.41
N LYS A 54 -17.88 -126.06 31.37
CA LYS A 54 -17.30 -125.25 32.46
C LYS A 54 -16.37 -124.17 31.93
N THR A 55 -15.49 -124.50 30.98
CA THR A 55 -14.62 -123.52 30.32
C THR A 55 -15.42 -122.46 29.55
N LEU A 56 -16.52 -122.85 28.90
CA LEU A 56 -17.40 -121.90 28.20
C LEU A 56 -18.13 -120.99 29.19
N GLN A 57 -18.69 -121.53 30.28
CA GLN A 57 -19.33 -120.74 31.33
C GLN A 57 -18.37 -119.74 31.96
N GLU A 58 -17.13 -120.16 32.25
CA GLU A 58 -16.11 -119.27 32.80
C GLU A 58 -15.66 -118.20 31.78
N LYS A 59 -15.63 -118.53 30.48
CA LYS A 59 -15.36 -117.56 29.42
C LYS A 59 -16.50 -116.56 29.25
N ILE A 60 -17.76 -117.00 29.31
CA ILE A 60 -18.93 -116.12 29.28
C ILE A 60 -18.89 -115.18 30.48
N HIS A 61 -18.67 -115.71 31.69
CA HIS A 61 -18.58 -114.89 32.90
C HIS A 61 -17.46 -113.84 32.81
N ARG A 62 -16.28 -114.22 32.27
CA ARG A 62 -15.18 -113.27 32.03
C ARG A 62 -15.57 -112.19 31.02
N LEU A 63 -16.22 -112.55 29.91
CA LEU A 63 -16.67 -111.60 28.89
C LEU A 63 -17.76 -110.65 29.42
N GLU A 64 -18.66 -111.12 30.28
CA GLU A 64 -19.66 -110.29 30.95
C GLU A 64 -19.00 -109.28 31.88
N LEU A 65 -17.96 -109.70 32.62
CA LEU A 65 -17.17 -108.80 33.47
C LEU A 65 -16.41 -107.76 32.65
N GLU A 66 -15.73 -108.18 31.58
CA GLU A 66 -15.01 -107.28 30.66
C GLU A 66 -15.97 -106.30 29.97
N LYS A 67 -17.17 -106.74 29.60
CA LYS A 67 -18.23 -105.88 29.05
C LYS A 67 -18.66 -104.82 30.07
N SER A 68 -18.97 -105.22 31.31
CA SER A 68 -19.32 -104.27 32.38
C SER A 68 -18.19 -103.25 32.60
N GLN A 69 -16.94 -103.71 32.64
CA GLN A 69 -15.78 -102.85 32.80
C GLN A 69 -15.61 -101.88 31.61
N ALA A 70 -15.85 -102.33 30.38
CA ALA A 70 -15.80 -101.48 29.19
C ALA A 70 -16.92 -100.43 29.17
N GLU A 71 -18.12 -100.79 29.63
CA GLU A 71 -19.26 -99.86 29.78
C GLU A 71 -18.97 -98.78 30.84
N ASP A 72 -18.40 -99.16 32.00
CA ASP A 72 -17.98 -98.21 33.04
C ASP A 72 -16.88 -97.27 32.55
N ASN A 73 -15.91 -97.80 31.79
CA ASN A 73 -14.85 -97.01 31.15
C ASN A 73 -15.44 -96.03 30.10
N LEU A 74 -16.39 -96.47 29.29
CA LEU A 74 -17.06 -95.59 28.32
C LEU A 74 -17.87 -94.50 29.02
N CYS A 75 -18.56 -94.84 30.11
CA CYS A 75 -19.33 -93.89 30.91
C CYS A 75 -18.41 -92.82 31.52
N SER A 76 -17.30 -93.22 32.13
CA SER A 76 -16.32 -92.29 32.70
C SER A 76 -15.64 -91.42 31.63
N LEU A 77 -15.29 -91.97 30.46
CA LEU A 77 -14.78 -91.21 29.32
C LEU A 77 -15.81 -90.21 28.79
N SER A 78 -17.08 -90.59 28.69
CA SER A 78 -18.17 -89.70 28.26
C SER A 78 -18.34 -88.52 29.22
N ILE A 79 -18.30 -88.78 30.54
CA ILE A 79 -18.35 -87.74 31.57
C ILE A 79 -17.14 -86.79 31.43
N ALA A 80 -15.93 -87.34 31.30
CA ALA A 80 -14.72 -86.55 31.12
C ALA A 80 -14.79 -85.68 29.84
N ALA A 81 -15.19 -86.27 28.71
CA ALA A 81 -15.35 -85.55 27.45
C ALA A 81 -16.39 -84.42 27.54
N ALA A 82 -17.53 -84.66 28.21
CA ALA A 82 -18.54 -83.64 28.44
C ALA A 82 -18.03 -82.50 29.35
N GLN A 83 -17.20 -82.82 30.35
CA GLN A 83 -16.57 -81.81 31.21
C GLN A 83 -15.55 -80.97 30.45
N TYR A 84 -14.69 -81.58 29.62
CA TYR A 84 -13.75 -80.85 28.77
C TYR A 84 -14.45 -79.92 27.79
N LYS A 85 -15.52 -80.38 27.14
CA LYS A 85 -16.33 -79.54 26.26
C LYS A 85 -16.89 -78.32 27.00
N LYS A 86 -17.47 -78.52 28.20
CA LYS A 86 -17.98 -77.42 29.03
C LYS A 86 -16.88 -76.47 29.51
N ALA A 87 -15.66 -76.96 29.77
CA ALA A 87 -14.54 -76.12 30.14
C ALA A 87 -14.07 -75.25 28.97
N LEU A 88 -13.97 -75.85 27.78
CA LEU A 88 -13.59 -75.16 26.55
C LEU A 88 -14.60 -74.07 26.15
N GLU A 89 -15.90 -74.38 26.19
CA GLU A 89 -16.96 -73.39 25.91
C GLU A 89 -16.90 -72.20 26.89
N ARG A 90 -16.65 -72.45 28.18
CA ARG A 90 -16.47 -71.37 29.17
C ARG A 90 -15.24 -70.52 28.88
N GLU A 91 -14.14 -71.12 28.44
CA GLU A 91 -12.93 -70.38 28.09
C GLU A 91 -13.15 -69.52 26.83
N SER A 92 -13.83 -70.06 25.81
CA SER A 92 -14.21 -69.31 24.61
C SER A 92 -15.07 -68.10 24.97
N ASN A 93 -16.14 -68.31 25.75
CA ASN A 93 -17.03 -67.21 26.15
C ASN A 93 -16.29 -66.13 26.94
N LYS A 94 -15.35 -66.51 27.82
CA LYS A 94 -14.51 -65.55 28.55
C LYS A 94 -13.63 -64.73 27.60
N LYS A 95 -13.02 -65.37 26.60
CA LYS A 95 -12.22 -64.71 25.57
C LYS A 95 -13.05 -63.73 24.74
N ASP A 96 -14.27 -64.13 24.37
CA ASP A 96 -15.19 -63.28 23.59
C ASP A 96 -15.61 -62.04 24.39
N ILE A 97 -15.95 -62.19 25.68
CA ILE A 97 -16.28 -61.06 26.57
C ILE A 97 -15.07 -60.14 26.72
N ALA A 98 -13.88 -60.67 27.02
CA ALA A 98 -12.67 -59.86 27.15
C ALA A 98 -12.33 -59.12 25.84
N HIS A 99 -12.53 -59.75 24.68
CA HIS A 99 -12.33 -59.10 23.39
C HIS A 99 -13.34 -57.97 23.16
N GLN A 100 -14.61 -58.19 23.51
CA GLN A 100 -15.66 -57.17 23.39
C GLN A 100 -15.37 -55.97 24.30
N GLU A 101 -14.94 -56.20 25.54
CA GLU A 101 -14.54 -55.15 26.48
C GLU A 101 -13.35 -54.35 25.96
N LEU A 102 -12.31 -55.02 25.45
CA LEU A 102 -11.16 -54.35 24.84
C LEU A 102 -11.56 -53.52 23.62
N MET A 103 -12.45 -54.03 22.77
CA MET A 103 -12.97 -53.30 21.62
C MET A 103 -13.79 -52.08 22.04
N GLN A 104 -14.55 -52.18 23.14
CA GLN A 104 -15.27 -51.03 23.69
C GLN A 104 -14.33 -49.98 24.26
N GLN A 105 -13.34 -50.38 25.08
CA GLN A 105 -12.31 -49.48 25.59
C GLN A 105 -11.55 -48.77 24.46
N ARG A 106 -11.20 -49.50 23.39
CA ARG A 106 -10.56 -48.91 22.20
C ARG A 106 -11.45 -47.86 21.53
N LYS A 107 -12.76 -48.07 21.45
CA LYS A 107 -13.70 -47.07 20.92
C LYS A 107 -13.76 -45.84 21.81
N ASP A 108 -13.85 -46.03 23.13
CA ASP A 108 -13.95 -44.92 24.08
C ASP A 108 -12.68 -44.06 24.05
N VAL A 109 -11.50 -44.68 24.02
CA VAL A 109 -10.21 -43.99 23.84
C VAL A 109 -10.14 -43.27 22.50
N SER A 110 -10.62 -43.87 21.43
CA SER A 110 -10.68 -43.23 20.10
C SER A 110 -11.56 -41.97 20.11
N VAL A 111 -12.73 -42.03 20.76
CA VAL A 111 -13.62 -40.86 20.91
C VAL A 111 -12.93 -39.75 21.71
N GLN A 112 -12.28 -40.09 22.83
CA GLN A 112 -11.53 -39.12 23.64
C GLN A 112 -10.38 -38.50 22.85
N LEU A 113 -9.63 -39.29 22.07
CA LEU A 113 -8.54 -38.80 21.23
C LEU A 113 -9.04 -37.83 20.17
N ASN A 114 -10.15 -38.17 19.47
CA ASN A 114 -10.74 -37.30 18.47
C ASN A 114 -11.27 -35.98 19.08
N ALA A 115 -11.86 -36.04 20.28
CA ALA A 115 -12.28 -34.85 21.01
C ALA A 115 -11.09 -33.96 21.41
N ALA A 116 -10.01 -34.57 21.91
CA ALA A 116 -8.77 -33.86 22.25
C ALA A 116 -8.10 -33.24 21.01
N GLN A 117 -8.05 -33.96 19.89
CA GLN A 117 -7.54 -33.46 18.61
C GLN A 117 -8.36 -32.27 18.10
N SER A 118 -9.68 -32.34 18.20
CA SER A 118 -10.57 -31.24 17.81
C SER A 118 -10.33 -29.99 18.67
N ARG A 119 -10.14 -30.17 19.98
CA ARG A 119 -9.78 -29.09 20.91
C ARG A 119 -8.43 -28.47 20.56
N CYS A 120 -7.41 -29.29 20.25
CA CYS A 120 -6.09 -28.79 19.85
C CYS A 120 -6.17 -27.99 18.54
N SER A 121 -6.89 -28.51 17.54
CA SER A 121 -7.08 -27.80 16.26
C SER A 121 -7.77 -26.44 16.44
N LEU A 122 -8.72 -26.32 17.37
CA LEU A 122 -9.34 -25.03 17.69
C LEU A 122 -8.34 -24.05 18.30
N LEU A 123 -7.53 -24.52 19.26
CA LEU A 123 -6.50 -23.70 19.91
C LEU A 123 -5.43 -23.25 18.90
N GLU A 124 -5.01 -24.12 17.98
CA GLU A 124 -4.10 -23.76 16.90
C GLU A 124 -4.67 -22.62 16.04
N LYS A 125 -5.95 -22.69 15.65
CA LYS A 125 -6.61 -21.62 14.90
C LYS A 125 -6.66 -20.30 15.69
N GLN A 126 -6.89 -20.36 17.00
CA GLN A 126 -6.88 -19.18 17.86
C GLN A 126 -5.47 -18.56 17.96
N LEU A 127 -4.44 -19.39 18.11
CA LEU A 127 -3.04 -18.94 18.14
C LEU A 127 -2.62 -18.32 16.80
N ASP A 128 -3.05 -18.90 15.68
CA ASP A 128 -2.80 -18.34 14.36
C ASP A 128 -3.49 -16.97 14.18
N TYR A 129 -4.71 -16.83 14.67
CA TYR A 129 -5.41 -15.54 14.68
C TYR A 129 -4.67 -14.51 15.54
N MET A 130 -4.25 -14.88 16.76
CA MET A 130 -3.48 -14.00 17.63
C MET A 130 -2.14 -13.60 17.00
N ARG A 131 -1.45 -14.52 16.31
CA ARG A 131 -0.19 -14.22 15.61
C ARG A 131 -0.41 -13.20 14.50
N LYS A 132 -1.51 -13.31 13.74
CA LYS A 132 -1.88 -12.33 12.70
C LYS A 132 -2.20 -10.96 13.29
N MET A 133 -2.97 -10.91 14.38
CA MET A 133 -3.28 -9.65 15.08
C MET A 133 -2.01 -8.98 15.60
N ALA A 134 -1.10 -9.75 16.22
CA ALA A 134 0.18 -9.24 16.70
C ALA A 134 1.04 -8.70 15.54
N SER A 135 1.11 -9.44 14.43
CA SER A 135 1.86 -8.99 13.24
C SER A 135 1.28 -7.71 12.63
N SER A 136 -0.06 -7.57 12.61
CA SER A 136 -0.73 -6.35 12.15
C SER A 136 -0.43 -5.16 13.07
N ALA A 137 -0.50 -5.36 14.38
CA ALA A 137 -0.19 -4.33 15.36
C ALA A 137 1.30 -3.90 15.31
N GLU A 138 2.21 -4.84 15.07
CA GLU A 138 3.64 -4.53 14.87
C GLU A 138 3.86 -3.71 13.59
N LEU A 139 3.15 -4.03 12.50
CA LEU A 139 3.21 -3.27 11.26
C LEU A 139 2.64 -1.85 11.45
N GLU A 140 1.49 -1.70 12.10
CA GLU A 140 0.92 -0.39 12.43
C GLU A 140 1.87 0.44 13.30
N LYS A 141 2.46 -0.16 14.34
CA LYS A 141 3.47 0.51 15.18
C LYS A 141 4.66 0.97 14.35
N LYS A 142 5.14 0.16 13.40
CA LYS A 142 6.24 0.51 12.51
C LYS A 142 5.86 1.69 11.60
N MET A 143 4.68 1.66 10.98
CA MET A 143 4.20 2.77 10.15
C MET A 143 4.05 4.07 10.93
N VAL A 144 3.46 4.02 12.14
CA VAL A 144 3.32 5.21 13.00
C VAL A 144 4.68 5.73 13.43
N SER A 145 5.62 4.85 13.77
CA SER A 145 6.99 5.25 14.11
C SER A 145 7.72 5.88 12.92
N GLU A 146 7.52 5.38 11.71
CA GLU A 146 8.09 5.95 10.49
C GLU A 146 7.47 7.31 10.15
N GLN A 147 6.15 7.45 10.28
CA GLN A 147 5.45 8.73 10.14
C GLN A 147 5.94 9.76 11.16
N GLN A 148 6.13 9.35 12.42
CA GLN A 148 6.66 10.22 13.46
C GLN A 148 8.10 10.66 13.17
N ALA A 149 8.94 9.76 12.64
CA ALA A 149 10.30 10.11 12.23
C ALA A 149 10.31 11.11 11.06
N GLN A 150 9.45 10.92 10.05
CA GLN A 150 9.33 11.85 8.92
C GLN A 150 8.85 13.23 9.36
N LEU A 151 7.84 13.30 10.24
CA LEU A 151 7.36 14.56 10.81
C LEU A 151 8.46 15.27 11.61
N GLN A 152 9.28 14.53 12.36
CA GLN A 152 10.40 15.11 13.10
C GLN A 152 11.47 15.67 12.16
N GLU A 153 11.82 14.94 11.09
CA GLU A 153 12.75 15.42 10.08
C GLU A 153 12.23 16.68 9.35
N GLU A 154 10.93 16.71 9.03
CA GLU A 154 10.29 17.88 8.45
C GLU A 154 10.28 19.07 9.42
N GLU A 155 9.96 18.84 10.69
CA GLU A 155 10.01 19.88 11.73
C GLU A 155 11.43 20.44 11.86
N ASP A 156 12.45 19.58 11.92
CA ASP A 156 13.84 20.01 12.02
C ASP A 156 14.28 20.79 10.77
N GLN A 157 13.87 20.36 9.58
CA GLN A 157 14.12 21.08 8.33
C GLN A 157 13.45 22.47 8.34
N ASN A 158 12.19 22.55 8.78
CA ASN A 158 11.45 23.80 8.90
C ASN A 158 12.08 24.73 9.95
N ARG A 159 12.58 24.18 11.06
CA ARG A 159 13.31 24.95 12.09
C ARG A 159 14.62 25.52 11.55
N LEU A 160 15.35 24.75 10.74
CA LEU A 160 16.57 25.22 10.07
C LEU A 160 16.27 26.32 9.05
N GLU A 161 15.24 26.16 8.22
CA GLU A 161 14.83 27.19 7.25
C GLU A 161 14.38 28.48 7.95
N LEU A 162 13.61 28.36 9.04
CA LEU A 162 13.21 29.49 9.86
C LEU A 162 14.42 30.21 10.45
N HIS A 163 15.41 29.47 10.96
CA HIS A 163 16.64 30.05 11.49
C HIS A 163 17.41 30.83 10.40
N GLU A 164 17.54 30.28 9.19
CA GLU A 164 18.17 30.98 8.06
C GLU A 164 17.42 32.26 7.67
N LYS A 165 16.08 32.23 7.66
CA LYS A 165 15.25 33.42 7.40
C LYS A 165 15.42 34.49 8.47
N LEU A 166 15.52 34.09 9.74
CA LEU A 166 15.76 35.01 10.86
C LEU A 166 17.13 35.68 10.73
N GLU A 167 18.18 34.93 10.40
CA GLU A 167 19.52 35.49 10.18
C GLU A 167 19.55 36.50 9.03
N LYS A 168 18.87 36.20 7.91
CA LYS A 168 18.72 37.15 6.78
C LYS A 168 17.98 38.42 7.20
N LEU A 169 16.94 38.28 8.02
CA LEU A 169 16.18 39.43 8.52
C LEU A 169 17.04 40.30 9.44
N GLU A 170 17.82 39.70 10.33
CA GLU A 170 18.76 40.41 11.20
C GLU A 170 19.81 41.19 10.38
N MET A 171 20.31 40.61 9.29
CA MET A 171 21.23 41.30 8.37
C MET A 171 20.58 42.51 7.70
N LEU A 172 19.34 42.37 7.22
CA LEU A 172 18.59 43.48 6.63
C LEU A 172 18.28 44.58 7.67
N GLU A 173 17.98 44.21 8.91
CA GLU A 173 17.77 45.18 9.99
C GLU A 173 19.04 46.02 10.24
N LYS A 174 20.21 45.38 10.28
CA LYS A 174 21.52 46.06 10.40
C LYS A 174 21.76 47.02 9.23
N GLU A 175 21.42 46.61 8.01
CA GLU A 175 21.54 47.47 6.83
C GLU A 175 20.59 48.66 6.86
N CYS A 176 19.33 48.45 7.25
CA CYS A 176 18.36 49.51 7.46
C CYS A 176 18.86 50.56 8.47
N LEU A 177 19.40 50.13 9.62
CA LEU A 177 19.99 51.03 10.62
C LEU A 177 21.14 51.85 10.04
N LYS A 178 22.02 51.23 9.26
CA LYS A 178 23.15 51.91 8.60
C LYS A 178 22.67 52.94 7.56
N LEU A 179 21.67 52.58 6.75
CA LEU A 179 21.06 53.48 5.79
C LEU A 179 20.37 54.66 6.48
N THR A 180 19.62 54.43 7.55
CA THR A 180 19.00 55.49 8.36
C THR A 180 20.05 56.43 8.95
N ALA A 181 21.17 55.91 9.46
CA ALA A 181 22.26 56.76 9.94
C ALA A 181 22.85 57.64 8.82
N THR A 182 23.04 57.06 7.63
CA THR A 182 23.56 57.77 6.46
C THR A 182 22.58 58.83 5.95
N GLN A 183 21.29 58.50 5.90
CA GLN A 183 20.21 59.42 5.54
C GLN A 183 20.19 60.61 6.51
N ARG A 184 20.24 60.38 7.83
CA ARG A 184 20.28 61.45 8.84
C ARG A 184 21.45 62.41 8.61
N ILE A 185 22.65 61.87 8.33
CA ILE A 185 23.84 62.69 8.03
C ILE A 185 23.62 63.55 6.76
N ALA A 186 23.00 62.98 5.73
CA ALA A 186 22.69 63.70 4.49
C ALA A 186 21.63 64.80 4.73
N GLU A 187 20.56 64.51 5.46
CA GLU A 187 19.53 65.48 5.86
C GLU A 187 20.13 66.65 6.64
N ASP A 188 21.00 66.38 7.62
CA ASP A 188 21.67 67.43 8.39
C ASP A 188 22.60 68.28 7.51
N LYS A 189 23.25 67.67 6.51
CA LYS A 189 24.07 68.41 5.54
C LYS A 189 23.20 69.31 4.65
N ILE A 190 22.05 68.82 4.18
CA ILE A 190 21.10 69.60 3.38
C ILE A 190 20.60 70.80 4.20
N LYS A 191 20.14 70.59 5.43
CA LYS A 191 19.69 71.67 6.33
C LYS A 191 20.75 72.77 6.48
N ARG A 192 22.02 72.39 6.69
CA ARG A 192 23.14 73.36 6.76
C ARG A 192 23.35 74.13 5.45
N LEU A 193 23.19 73.48 4.31
CA LEU A 193 23.33 74.13 3.00
C LEU A 193 22.15 75.05 2.70
N GLU A 194 20.93 74.66 3.07
CA GLU A 194 19.73 75.51 2.97
C GLU A 194 19.86 76.77 3.82
N GLU A 195 20.40 76.67 5.02
CA GLU A 195 20.67 77.83 5.88
C GLU A 195 21.68 78.78 5.23
N LYS A 196 22.80 78.26 4.71
CA LYS A 196 23.78 79.06 3.96
C LYS A 196 23.16 79.71 2.73
N LEU A 197 22.34 78.99 1.98
CA LEU A 197 21.66 79.51 0.80
C LEU A 197 20.76 80.70 1.17
N ARG A 198 19.98 80.61 2.25
CA ARG A 198 19.16 81.74 2.72
C ARG A 198 19.99 82.97 3.07
N THR A 199 21.16 82.79 3.71
CA THR A 199 22.05 83.92 4.02
C THR A 199 22.64 84.57 2.77
N GLU A 200 23.05 83.75 1.79
CA GLU A 200 23.56 84.20 0.50
C GLU A 200 22.51 84.91 -0.34
N GLU A 201 21.27 84.41 -0.37
CA GLU A 201 20.13 85.06 -1.02
C GLU A 201 19.84 86.41 -0.38
N HIS A 202 19.88 86.50 0.95
CA HIS A 202 19.71 87.77 1.67
C HIS A 202 20.82 88.78 1.31
N GLN A 203 22.08 88.35 1.24
CA GLN A 203 23.19 89.21 0.82
C GLN A 203 23.06 89.67 -0.64
N ARG A 204 22.69 88.77 -1.57
CA ARG A 204 22.42 89.13 -2.96
C ARG A 204 21.30 90.17 -3.08
N LYS A 205 20.23 90.01 -2.30
CA LYS A 205 19.12 90.97 -2.25
C LYS A 205 19.60 92.34 -1.77
N LEU A 206 20.41 92.39 -0.71
CA LEU A 206 20.98 93.65 -0.21
C LEU A 206 21.87 94.34 -1.26
N MET A 207 22.68 93.58 -2.00
CA MET A 207 23.49 94.13 -3.10
C MET A 207 22.63 94.61 -4.28
N GLN A 208 21.58 93.88 -4.62
CA GLN A 208 20.62 94.28 -5.65
C GLN A 208 19.95 95.61 -5.27
N ASP A 209 19.49 95.75 -4.03
CA ASP A 209 18.88 96.98 -3.52
C ASP A 209 19.88 98.16 -3.58
N LYS A 210 21.14 97.94 -3.20
CA LYS A 210 22.20 98.97 -3.31
C LYS A 210 22.49 99.35 -4.77
N THR A 211 22.48 98.38 -5.69
CA THR A 211 22.68 98.63 -7.12
C THR A 211 21.50 99.39 -7.72
N ALA A 212 20.27 99.04 -7.33
CA ALA A 212 19.06 99.77 -7.72
C ALA A 212 19.09 101.21 -7.20
N GLN A 213 19.47 101.44 -5.93
CA GLN A 213 19.66 102.78 -5.37
C GLN A 213 20.70 103.58 -6.17
N LEU A 214 21.84 102.98 -6.52
CA LEU A 214 22.87 103.64 -7.35
C LEU A 214 22.36 103.93 -8.76
N GLN A 215 21.64 103.02 -9.40
CA GLN A 215 21.04 103.25 -10.73
C GLN A 215 20.00 104.37 -10.69
N THR A 216 19.12 104.40 -9.69
CA THR A 216 18.19 105.52 -9.48
C THR A 216 18.95 106.82 -9.22
N GLY A 217 20.01 106.80 -8.42
CA GLY A 217 20.86 107.96 -8.17
C GLY A 217 21.60 108.46 -9.43
N LEU A 218 22.06 107.56 -10.29
CA LEU A 218 22.65 107.88 -11.60
C LEU A 218 21.60 108.41 -12.58
N GLU A 219 20.40 107.86 -12.58
CA GLU A 219 19.29 108.31 -13.43
C GLU A 219 18.84 109.72 -13.04
N ILE A 220 18.70 109.99 -11.74
CA ILE A 220 18.44 111.35 -11.23
C ILE A 220 19.56 112.30 -11.67
N ASN A 221 20.82 111.89 -11.53
CA ASN A 221 21.97 112.69 -12.02
C ASN A 221 21.94 112.89 -13.54
N ARG A 222 21.58 111.87 -14.33
CA ARG A 222 21.44 111.95 -15.79
C ARG A 222 20.36 112.95 -16.17
N ILE A 223 19.19 112.87 -15.54
CA ILE A 223 18.08 113.81 -15.74
C ILE A 223 18.56 115.23 -15.40
N LEU A 224 19.23 115.43 -14.26
CA LEU A 224 19.77 116.72 -13.85
C LEU A 224 20.77 117.29 -14.87
N MET A 225 21.71 116.48 -15.37
CA MET A 225 22.71 116.91 -16.37
C MET A 225 22.10 117.14 -17.77
N SER A 226 21.12 116.33 -18.16
CA SER A 226 20.36 116.55 -19.41
C SER A 226 19.51 117.82 -19.34
N SER A 227 19.08 118.22 -18.14
CA SER A 227 18.41 119.52 -17.91
C SER A 227 19.35 120.72 -18.09
N VAL A 228 20.68 120.50 -18.08
CA VAL A 228 21.72 121.52 -18.33
C VAL A 228 22.21 121.51 -19.79
N THR A 229 21.95 120.43 -20.55
CA THR A 229 22.42 120.28 -21.94
C THR A 229 21.27 119.92 -22.89
N SER A 230 20.47 120.92 -23.28
CA SER A 230 19.58 120.83 -24.45
C SER A 230 19.38 122.20 -25.13
N GLN A 231 20.23 122.49 -26.13
CA GLN A 231 19.95 123.40 -27.24
C GLN A 231 20.70 122.87 -28.48
N SER A 232 19.96 122.31 -29.45
CA SER A 232 20.12 122.46 -30.92
C SER A 232 19.75 121.18 -31.70
N GLU A 233 18.78 121.33 -32.60
CA GLU A 233 18.59 120.59 -33.88
C GLU A 233 19.08 121.53 -35.03
N PRO A 234 19.46 121.11 -36.28
CA PRO A 234 18.58 120.38 -37.23
C PRO A 234 19.16 119.56 -38.45
N LYS A 235 18.27 118.73 -39.07
CA LYS A 235 17.93 118.43 -40.52
C LYS A 235 18.93 118.06 -41.68
N LYS A 236 18.55 116.93 -42.37
CA LYS A 236 18.57 116.51 -43.84
C LYS A 236 19.93 116.33 -44.57
N GLU A 237 20.22 115.40 -45.54
CA GLU A 237 19.51 114.87 -46.72
C GLU A 237 20.21 113.62 -47.39
N ASN A 238 19.42 112.72 -48.03
CA ASN A 238 19.59 111.74 -49.17
C ASN A 238 20.92 111.05 -49.60
N GLY A 239 20.84 109.73 -49.93
CA GLY A 239 21.83 109.05 -50.82
C GLY A 239 21.86 107.50 -50.98
N LYS A 240 20.82 106.87 -51.57
CA LYS A 240 20.77 105.65 -52.43
C LYS A 240 21.54 104.30 -52.13
N LYS A 241 20.72 103.23 -52.10
CA LYS A 241 20.83 101.85 -52.67
C LYS A 241 21.71 100.76 -51.98
N LYS A 242 21.04 99.70 -51.49
CA LYS A 242 20.94 98.38 -52.18
C LYS A 242 19.84 97.50 -51.57
N GLN A 243 19.21 96.72 -52.45
CA GLN A 243 18.07 95.83 -52.21
C GLN A 243 18.48 94.57 -51.41
N THR A 244 17.55 94.01 -50.61
CA THR A 244 16.90 92.74 -50.96
C THR A 244 15.55 92.55 -50.25
N LYS A 245 14.59 92.10 -51.07
CA LYS A 245 13.23 91.58 -50.81
C LYS A 245 13.28 90.34 -49.90
N LYS A 246 12.25 89.79 -49.23
CA LYS A 246 10.79 89.97 -49.08
C LYS A 246 10.31 88.95 -48.02
N ARG A 247 9.16 89.24 -47.38
CA ARG A 247 8.08 88.33 -46.92
C ARG A 247 8.33 87.33 -45.76
N THR A 248 7.62 87.59 -44.66
CA THR A 248 6.84 86.57 -43.91
C THR A 248 5.58 86.19 -44.74
N PRO A 249 4.76 85.15 -44.44
CA PRO A 249 4.63 84.32 -43.22
C PRO A 249 4.36 82.80 -43.52
N THR A 250 3.82 82.08 -42.52
CA THR A 250 2.96 80.87 -42.57
C THR A 250 3.55 79.47 -42.30
N VAL A 251 3.08 78.96 -41.16
CA VAL A 251 2.77 77.59 -40.73
C VAL A 251 2.56 76.59 -41.87
N LYS A 252 3.14 75.38 -41.75
CA LYS A 252 2.50 74.08 -42.00
C LYS A 252 3.37 72.89 -41.58
N LYS A 253 2.72 71.94 -40.91
CA LYS A 253 3.14 70.56 -40.64
C LYS A 253 3.46 69.79 -41.93
N MET A 254 4.45 68.91 -41.83
CA MET A 254 4.64 67.58 -42.43
C MET A 254 6.16 67.34 -42.45
N HIS A 255 6.76 66.17 -42.43
CA HIS A 255 6.43 64.77 -42.16
C HIS A 255 7.80 64.07 -42.23
N LEU A 256 7.97 62.95 -41.50
CA LEU A 256 9.10 62.01 -41.52
C LEU A 256 10.35 62.35 -42.35
N SER A 257 11.49 62.43 -41.67
CA SER A 257 12.78 62.09 -42.27
C SER A 257 13.45 61.02 -41.43
N GLN A 258 13.35 59.82 -41.98
CA GLN A 258 14.04 58.57 -41.69
C GLN A 258 15.48 58.79 -41.21
N LEU A 259 15.73 58.64 -39.92
CA LEU A 259 17.06 58.51 -39.36
C LEU A 259 17.51 57.05 -39.49
N HIS A 260 18.41 56.81 -40.44
CA HIS A 260 19.18 55.58 -40.57
C HIS A 260 20.05 55.42 -39.31
N ILE A 261 19.69 54.50 -38.42
CA ILE A 261 20.56 54.06 -37.32
C ILE A 261 21.40 52.91 -37.87
N LYS A 262 22.69 53.15 -38.06
CA LYS A 262 23.66 52.07 -38.30
C LYS A 262 23.69 51.19 -37.04
N ALA A 263 23.56 49.88 -37.24
CA ALA A 263 23.69 48.89 -36.18
C ALA A 263 25.05 49.04 -35.47
N GLY A 264 25.04 49.28 -34.15
CA GLY A 264 26.28 49.26 -33.37
C GLY A 264 26.31 50.01 -32.04
N GLU A 265 25.33 50.85 -31.68
CA GLU A 265 25.43 51.63 -30.43
C GLU A 265 24.05 51.84 -29.78
N LEU A 266 23.83 51.26 -28.60
CA LEU A 266 22.61 51.43 -27.79
C LEU A 266 22.92 52.38 -26.61
N PRO A 267 22.04 53.35 -26.28
CA PRO A 267 22.33 54.45 -25.35
C PRO A 267 21.93 54.15 -23.90
N PHE A 268 22.07 52.91 -23.42
CA PHE A 268 21.94 52.62 -22.00
C PHE A 268 22.93 51.55 -21.55
N VAL A 269 23.84 51.96 -20.66
CA VAL A 269 24.72 51.07 -19.89
C VAL A 269 24.07 50.93 -18.51
N ALA A 270 23.55 49.75 -18.20
CA ALA A 270 23.17 49.40 -16.84
C ALA A 270 24.43 48.92 -16.08
N GLY A 271 24.76 49.61 -14.99
CA GLY A 271 25.63 49.13 -13.90
C GLY A 271 27.12 48.90 -14.22
N LYS A 272 27.99 49.78 -13.74
CA LYS A 272 29.42 49.47 -13.59
C LYS A 272 29.64 48.79 -12.24
N SER A 273 29.84 47.47 -12.23
CA SER A 273 30.46 46.78 -11.10
C SER A 273 31.98 46.92 -11.25
N VAL A 274 32.66 47.49 -10.25
CA VAL A 274 34.14 47.45 -10.14
C VAL A 274 34.55 46.08 -9.59
N SER A 275 34.57 45.07 -10.46
CA SER A 275 35.38 43.87 -10.27
C SER A 275 35.61 43.19 -11.62
N SER A 276 36.86 42.87 -11.93
CA SER A 276 37.27 42.25 -13.18
C SER A 276 36.78 40.81 -13.22
N SER A 277 35.70 40.51 -13.97
CA SER A 277 35.54 39.32 -14.83
C SER A 277 34.15 39.24 -15.51
N HIS A 278 34.16 38.89 -16.80
CA HIS A 278 33.05 38.49 -17.69
C HIS A 278 32.15 39.59 -18.27
N SER A 279 32.49 40.03 -19.49
CA SER A 279 31.56 40.68 -20.42
C SER A 279 30.51 39.66 -20.88
N VAL A 280 29.30 39.69 -20.33
CA VAL A 280 28.16 38.95 -20.89
C VAL A 280 27.52 39.82 -21.95
N GLY A 281 27.84 39.57 -23.22
CA GLY A 281 27.12 40.14 -24.34
C GLY A 281 25.66 39.69 -24.27
N ALA A 282 24.74 40.60 -23.94
CA ALA A 282 23.32 40.32 -24.03
C ALA A 282 22.99 40.02 -25.49
N ASN A 283 22.70 38.74 -25.78
CA ASN A 283 22.32 38.30 -27.11
C ASN A 283 20.97 38.92 -27.48
N VAL A 284 20.99 40.02 -28.22
CA VAL A 284 19.80 40.76 -28.66
C VAL A 284 18.84 39.84 -29.42
N GLN A 285 19.33 38.79 -30.11
CA GLN A 285 18.46 37.79 -30.77
C GLN A 285 17.69 36.94 -29.77
N SER A 286 18.28 36.60 -28.62
CA SER A 286 17.61 35.87 -27.53
C SER A 286 16.55 36.75 -26.85
N MET A 287 16.85 38.01 -26.54
CA MET A 287 15.84 38.92 -26.00
C MET A 287 14.71 39.19 -27.00
N LEU A 288 15.02 39.41 -28.28
CA LEU A 288 13.99 39.61 -29.32
C LEU A 288 13.14 38.35 -29.53
N HIS A 289 13.74 37.15 -29.45
CA HIS A 289 13.02 35.89 -29.53
C HIS A 289 12.05 35.75 -28.35
N THR A 290 12.51 35.99 -27.12
CA THR A 290 11.66 35.96 -25.92
C THR A 290 10.55 37.01 -25.98
N MET A 291 10.83 38.22 -26.48
CA MET A 291 9.82 39.26 -26.65
C MET A 291 8.84 38.98 -27.81
N LYS A 292 9.31 38.35 -28.90
CA LYS A 292 8.49 38.00 -30.07
C LYS A 292 7.53 36.85 -29.78
N HIS A 293 7.86 35.96 -28.85
CA HIS A 293 7.04 34.82 -28.48
C HIS A 293 6.13 35.05 -27.26
N PHE A 294 6.25 36.20 -26.58
CA PHE A 294 5.35 36.60 -25.49
C PHE A 294 4.55 37.86 -25.83
N ASN A 295 3.54 37.70 -26.70
CA ASN A 295 2.29 38.50 -26.64
C ASN A 295 1.21 37.98 -27.63
N PRO A 296 0.25 37.15 -27.18
CA PRO A 296 -1.10 37.15 -27.72
C PRO A 296 -1.94 38.12 -26.87
N ARG A 297 -2.46 39.15 -27.53
CA ARG A 297 -3.20 40.27 -26.95
C ARG A 297 -4.28 39.86 -25.95
N ILE A 298 -4.21 40.56 -24.82
CA ILE A 298 -5.32 40.98 -23.96
C ILE A 298 -6.44 41.66 -24.77
N SER A 299 -7.69 41.30 -24.42
CA SER A 299 -9.02 41.83 -24.81
C SER A 299 -9.59 41.30 -26.15
N SER A 300 -10.70 40.55 -26.21
CA SER A 300 -11.90 40.49 -25.38
C SER A 300 -12.71 39.18 -25.62
N ARG A 301 -13.60 38.85 -24.65
CA ARG A 301 -14.84 38.05 -24.76
C ARG A 301 -14.85 36.65 -24.12
N SER A 302 -15.45 36.63 -22.93
CA SER A 302 -16.23 35.59 -22.22
C SER A 302 -15.95 34.08 -22.37
N GLN A 303 -16.04 33.43 -21.20
CA GLN A 303 -16.34 32.02 -20.90
C GLN A 303 -15.18 31.02 -20.85
N GLY A 304 -15.02 30.44 -19.65
CA GLY A 304 -14.86 28.99 -19.51
C GLY A 304 -13.57 28.50 -18.85
N GLY A 305 -13.61 28.32 -17.53
CA GLY A 305 -13.11 27.11 -16.85
C GLY A 305 -11.60 26.96 -16.57
N ALA A 306 -11.32 26.61 -15.32
CA ALA A 306 -10.15 25.91 -14.75
C ALA A 306 -8.94 26.75 -14.29
N THR A 307 -8.97 27.09 -12.99
CA THR A 307 -7.78 27.21 -12.11
C THR A 307 -7.45 25.80 -11.60
N SER A 308 -6.30 25.22 -11.89
CA SER A 308 -4.94 25.47 -11.35
C SER A 308 -4.61 24.44 -10.27
N GLY A 309 -3.81 23.45 -10.67
CA GLY A 309 -3.21 22.47 -9.77
C GLY A 309 -1.89 22.97 -9.20
N ILE A 310 -1.61 22.56 -7.98
CA ILE A 310 -0.27 22.45 -7.43
C ILE A 310 -0.18 21.03 -6.88
N SER A 311 0.59 20.17 -7.55
CA SER A 311 1.08 18.92 -6.97
C SER A 311 2.48 18.69 -7.50
N GLY A 312 3.45 18.92 -6.62
CA GLY A 312 4.79 18.36 -6.76
C GLY A 312 4.90 17.23 -5.77
N HIS A 313 4.91 15.98 -6.24
CA HIS A 313 5.63 14.90 -5.57
C HIS A 313 6.23 13.96 -6.62
N SER A 314 7.54 13.80 -6.46
CA SER A 314 8.44 12.90 -7.17
C SER A 314 8.04 11.44 -6.93
N ALA A 315 7.93 10.65 -7.99
CA ALA A 315 7.98 9.19 -7.91
C ALA A 315 8.92 8.65 -8.99
N LEU A 316 10.12 8.28 -8.55
CA LEU A 316 11.15 7.61 -9.32
C LEU A 316 10.69 6.20 -9.69
N SER A 317 10.27 6.01 -10.95
CA SER A 317 9.96 4.70 -11.52
C SER A 317 11.23 4.00 -12.02
N LYS A 318 11.72 3.01 -11.27
CA LYS A 318 12.66 2.02 -11.78
C LYS A 318 11.89 0.95 -12.56
N SER A 319 12.05 0.99 -13.88
CA SER A 319 11.58 -0.04 -14.81
C SER A 319 12.59 -1.19 -14.89
N VAL A 320 12.12 -2.42 -14.66
CA VAL A 320 12.77 -3.65 -15.12
C VAL A 320 11.71 -4.67 -15.55
N SER A 321 11.57 -4.78 -16.88
CA SER A 321 11.50 -6.00 -17.70
C SER A 321 10.79 -7.26 -17.16
N SER A 322 9.72 -7.68 -17.85
CA SER A 322 9.67 -8.88 -18.73
C SER A 322 8.28 -9.52 -18.82
N CYS A 323 7.93 -9.91 -20.05
CA CYS A 323 6.70 -10.56 -20.50
C CYS A 323 6.45 -11.95 -19.88
N SER A 324 5.21 -12.23 -19.44
CA SER A 324 4.61 -13.57 -19.40
C SER A 324 3.08 -13.48 -19.33
N THR A 325 2.41 -14.32 -20.11
CA THR A 325 0.96 -14.43 -20.32
C THR A 325 0.17 -14.75 -19.04
N SER A 326 -0.86 -13.91 -18.75
CA SER A 326 -2.06 -14.09 -17.89
C SER A 326 -2.02 -15.11 -16.74
N PRO A 327 -1.99 -14.64 -15.47
CA PRO A 327 -3.19 -14.22 -14.72
C PRO A 327 -3.03 -12.84 -14.03
N THR A 328 -1.96 -12.12 -14.37
CA THR A 328 -1.55 -10.89 -13.68
C THR A 328 -2.48 -9.71 -14.00
N ALA A 329 -3.06 -9.66 -15.21
CA ALA A 329 -3.92 -8.56 -15.64
C ALA A 329 -5.30 -8.51 -14.93
N THR A 330 -5.85 -9.67 -14.55
CA THR A 330 -7.11 -9.72 -13.78
C THR A 330 -6.87 -9.40 -12.31
N ARG A 331 -5.68 -9.75 -11.79
CA ARG A 331 -5.24 -9.37 -10.44
C ARG A 331 -5.01 -7.87 -10.33
N SER A 332 -4.29 -7.28 -11.28
CA SER A 332 -4.03 -5.82 -11.32
C SER A 332 -5.32 -5.02 -11.50
N LEU A 333 -6.29 -5.52 -12.29
CA LEU A 333 -7.60 -4.87 -12.42
C LEU A 333 -8.40 -4.93 -11.11
N SER A 334 -8.31 -6.03 -10.37
CA SER A 334 -8.98 -6.18 -9.07
C SER A 334 -8.35 -5.28 -8.01
N GLU A 335 -7.02 -5.16 -8.01
CA GLU A 335 -6.28 -4.21 -7.17
C GLU A 335 -6.65 -2.76 -7.48
N LEU A 336 -6.81 -2.41 -8.77
CA LEU A 336 -7.29 -1.08 -9.17
C LEU A 336 -8.73 -0.80 -8.70
N VAL A 337 -9.65 -1.75 -8.85
CA VAL A 337 -11.03 -1.61 -8.33
C VAL A 337 -11.01 -1.37 -6.82
N LEU A 338 -10.15 -2.09 -6.08
CA LEU A 338 -10.01 -1.93 -4.63
C LEU A 338 -9.54 -0.52 -4.28
N ALA A 339 -8.45 -0.05 -4.90
CA ALA A 339 -7.92 1.30 -4.66
C ALA A 339 -8.96 2.39 -4.96
N MET A 340 -9.73 2.23 -6.04
CA MET A 340 -10.80 3.17 -6.37
C MET A 340 -11.94 3.17 -5.35
N GLN A 341 -12.26 2.00 -4.76
CA GLN A 341 -13.24 1.89 -3.68
C GLN A 341 -12.75 2.52 -2.39
N ASP A 342 -11.47 2.37 -2.05
CA ASP A 342 -10.87 2.98 -0.85
C ASP A 342 -10.89 4.51 -0.96
N GLU A 343 -10.50 5.05 -2.12
CA GLU A 343 -10.59 6.49 -2.42
C GLU A 343 -12.05 7.02 -2.40
N LEU A 344 -13.04 6.21 -2.83
CA LEU A 344 -14.46 6.58 -2.67
C LEU A 344 -14.86 6.61 -1.18
N GLY A 345 -14.34 5.68 -0.39
CA GLY A 345 -14.47 5.69 1.07
C GLY A 345 -13.87 6.94 1.70
N GLN A 346 -12.69 7.34 1.26
CA GLN A 346 -12.01 8.57 1.71
C GLN A 346 -12.85 9.83 1.40
N MET A 347 -13.35 9.97 0.17
CA MET A 347 -14.23 11.09 -0.19
C MET A 347 -15.56 11.06 0.60
N SER A 348 -16.09 9.87 0.92
CA SER A 348 -17.29 9.76 1.76
C SER A 348 -17.06 10.25 3.18
N PHE A 349 -15.86 10.01 3.72
CA PHE A 349 -15.46 10.54 5.02
C PHE A 349 -15.32 12.07 4.98
N GLU A 350 -14.65 12.60 3.95
CA GLU A 350 -14.53 14.06 3.72
C GLU A 350 -15.91 14.72 3.57
N HIS A 351 -16.85 14.07 2.88
CA HIS A 351 -18.23 14.54 2.74
C HIS A 351 -18.93 14.66 4.11
N GLN A 352 -18.73 13.68 4.99
CA GLN A 352 -19.31 13.71 6.33
C GLN A 352 -18.67 14.80 7.23
N GLU A 353 -17.37 15.03 7.08
CA GLU A 353 -16.65 16.08 7.80
C GLU A 353 -17.04 17.48 7.31
N LEU A 354 -17.11 17.71 5.99
CA LEU A 354 -17.60 18.97 5.41
C LEU A 354 -19.04 19.26 5.83
N LEU A 355 -19.93 18.25 5.82
CA LEU A 355 -21.29 18.39 6.34
C LEU A 355 -21.33 18.83 7.81
N LYS A 356 -20.37 18.37 8.62
CA LYS A 356 -20.25 18.77 10.02
C LYS A 356 -19.76 20.22 10.13
N GLN A 357 -18.78 20.62 9.33
CA GLN A 357 -18.28 22.00 9.28
C GLN A 357 -19.36 22.99 8.82
N VAL A 358 -20.18 22.64 7.82
CA VAL A 358 -21.35 23.44 7.38
C VAL A 358 -22.33 23.68 8.53
N ARG A 359 -22.61 22.66 9.35
CA ARG A 359 -23.50 22.78 10.52
C ARG A 359 -22.92 23.63 11.63
N GLU A 360 -21.60 23.58 11.83
CA GLU A 360 -20.89 24.30 12.90
C GLU A 360 -20.56 25.76 12.51
N ALA A 361 -20.54 26.09 11.21
CA ALA A 361 -20.27 27.43 10.72
C ALA A 361 -21.37 28.44 11.10
N GLN A 362 -20.98 29.49 11.84
CA GLN A 362 -21.88 30.61 12.21
C GLN A 362 -21.93 31.72 11.14
N ASP A 363 -20.87 31.90 10.36
CA ASP A 363 -20.79 32.89 9.29
C ASP A 363 -21.49 32.35 8.02
N SER A 364 -22.40 33.14 7.44
CA SER A 364 -23.13 32.73 6.23
C SER A 364 -22.23 32.58 5.02
N ARG A 365 -21.17 33.41 4.88
CA ARG A 365 -20.26 33.34 3.74
C ARG A 365 -19.44 32.05 3.75
N VAL A 366 -18.88 31.71 4.92
CA VAL A 366 -18.12 30.47 5.11
C VAL A 366 -19.02 29.26 4.92
N ARG A 367 -20.29 29.34 5.35
CA ARG A 367 -21.27 28.27 5.11
C ARG A 367 -21.54 28.06 3.61
N GLU A 368 -21.81 29.13 2.86
CA GLU A 368 -22.03 29.06 1.41
C GLU A 368 -20.81 28.48 0.66
N ASP A 369 -19.60 28.86 1.07
CA ASP A 369 -18.35 28.32 0.50
C ASP A 369 -18.20 26.81 0.77
N LEU A 370 -18.45 26.37 2.01
CA LEU A 370 -18.40 24.96 2.40
C LEU A 370 -19.52 24.11 1.73
N GLU A 371 -20.71 24.68 1.55
CA GLU A 371 -21.80 24.04 0.80
C GLU A 371 -21.43 23.85 -0.68
N TRP A 372 -20.76 24.83 -1.28
CA TRP A 372 -20.24 24.70 -2.64
C TRP A 372 -19.16 23.63 -2.77
N GLU A 373 -18.24 23.56 -1.81
CA GLU A 373 -17.21 22.52 -1.75
C GLU A 373 -17.84 21.11 -1.59
N LEU A 374 -18.88 21.00 -0.76
CA LEU A 374 -19.65 19.77 -0.60
C LEU A 374 -20.32 19.32 -1.91
N ASP A 375 -20.96 20.23 -2.64
CA ASP A 375 -21.57 19.95 -3.95
C ASP A 375 -20.54 19.51 -4.99
N CYS A 376 -19.35 20.12 -4.96
CA CYS A 376 -18.23 19.72 -5.79
C CYS A 376 -17.74 18.31 -5.45
N LEU A 377 -17.63 17.99 -4.15
CA LEU A 377 -17.23 16.66 -3.68
C LEU A 377 -18.25 15.58 -4.05
N VAL A 378 -19.55 15.86 -3.91
CA VAL A 378 -20.62 14.93 -4.32
C VAL A 378 -20.51 14.58 -5.81
N LYS A 379 -20.31 15.57 -6.68
CA LYS A 379 -20.09 15.32 -8.12
C LYS A 379 -18.84 14.46 -8.36
N GLN A 380 -17.79 14.63 -7.57
CA GLN A 380 -16.60 13.78 -7.68
C GLN A 380 -16.90 12.34 -7.23
N MET A 381 -17.64 12.16 -6.14
CA MET A 381 -18.10 10.84 -5.69
C MET A 381 -18.93 10.13 -6.75
N GLU A 382 -19.93 10.79 -7.34
CA GLU A 382 -20.78 10.23 -8.40
C GLU A 382 -19.96 9.80 -9.63
N ASN A 383 -19.06 10.68 -10.10
CA ASN A 383 -18.17 10.36 -11.22
C ASN A 383 -17.28 9.15 -10.91
N LYS A 384 -16.86 8.98 -9.66
CA LYS A 384 -16.00 7.89 -9.24
C LYS A 384 -16.76 6.58 -9.10
N GLU A 385 -18.00 6.63 -8.60
CA GLU A 385 -18.92 5.49 -8.62
C GLU A 385 -19.19 5.00 -10.05
N GLU A 386 -19.36 5.93 -11.00
CA GLU A 386 -19.52 5.58 -12.42
C GLU A 386 -18.25 4.90 -12.97
N GLN A 387 -17.06 5.42 -12.64
CA GLN A 387 -15.80 4.80 -13.06
C GLN A 387 -15.64 3.39 -12.47
N ILE A 388 -15.93 3.20 -11.18
CA ILE A 388 -15.89 1.88 -10.54
C ILE A 388 -16.88 0.93 -11.21
N SER A 389 -18.08 1.41 -11.56
CA SER A 389 -19.11 0.61 -12.23
C SER A 389 -18.65 0.14 -13.61
N LYS A 390 -18.12 1.05 -14.44
CA LYS A 390 -17.53 0.73 -15.76
C LYS A 390 -16.37 -0.27 -15.62
N LEU A 391 -15.53 -0.10 -14.61
CA LEU A 391 -14.38 -0.98 -14.38
C LEU A 391 -14.81 -2.39 -13.93
N LYS A 392 -15.83 -2.50 -13.07
CA LYS A 392 -16.43 -3.77 -12.64
C LYS A 392 -17.13 -4.50 -13.80
N GLU A 393 -17.81 -3.78 -14.67
CA GLU A 393 -18.42 -4.34 -15.89
C GLU A 393 -17.34 -4.89 -16.83
N HIS A 394 -16.24 -4.15 -17.01
CA HIS A 394 -15.09 -4.62 -17.78
C HIS A 394 -14.46 -5.87 -17.15
N GLN A 395 -14.29 -5.88 -15.82
CA GLN A 395 -13.78 -7.04 -15.08
C GLN A 395 -14.67 -8.27 -15.27
N ALA A 396 -16.00 -8.13 -15.22
CA ALA A 396 -16.94 -9.21 -15.49
C ALA A 396 -16.82 -9.72 -16.94
N THR A 397 -16.73 -8.82 -17.91
CA THR A 397 -16.57 -9.15 -19.34
C THR A 397 -15.28 -9.93 -19.60
N VAL A 398 -14.15 -9.48 -19.04
CA VAL A 398 -12.85 -10.19 -19.15
C VAL A 398 -12.93 -11.56 -18.48
N ARG A 399 -13.57 -11.65 -17.31
CA ARG A 399 -13.71 -12.90 -16.56
C ARG A 399 -14.59 -13.93 -17.28
N ILE A 400 -15.63 -13.49 -18.00
CA ILE A 400 -16.48 -14.35 -18.85
C ILE A 400 -15.69 -14.79 -20.09
N ARG A 401 -14.96 -13.89 -20.75
CA ARG A 401 -14.15 -14.21 -21.94
C ARG A 401 -13.00 -15.17 -21.66
N CYS A 402 -12.45 -15.18 -20.44
CA CYS A 402 -11.42 -16.16 -20.03
C CYS A 402 -11.99 -17.51 -19.56
N ARG A 403 -13.32 -17.66 -19.44
CA ARG A 403 -13.97 -18.89 -18.98
C ARG A 403 -14.60 -19.73 -20.10
N ASN A 404 -14.82 -19.11 -21.26
CA ASN A 404 -15.13 -19.75 -22.54
C ASN A 404 -13.84 -19.98 -23.32
#